data_AF-A0A0F5LI09-F1
#
_entry.id   AF-A0A0F5LI09-F1
#
_cell.length_a   1.000
_cell.length_b   1.000
_cell.length_c   1.000
_cell.angle_alpha   90.00
_cell.angle_beta   90.00
_cell.angle_gamma   90.00
#
_symmetry.space_group_name_H-M   'P 1'
#
loop_
_entity.id
_entity.type
_entity.pdbx_description
1 polymer ?
#
loop_
_entity_poly.entity_id
_entity_poly.type
_entity_poly.pdbx_seq_one_letter_code
_entity_poly.pdbx_strand_id
1 'polypeptide(L)'
;MAGEEIEQEGVVRDLMVDHAGQRLQAVYFVEHGQIQAKVNGRFYRLPKGDMPAAEAVRGLLIGLADDGGRKREQASIWAGWLPGKKEDQSRIE
;
A
#
# COMPACT_ATOMS: atom_id res chain seq x y z
N MET A 1 -20.97 -25.44 -8.93
CA MET A 1 -21.45 -24.66 -7.77
C MET A 1 -20.21 -24.26 -6.99
N ALA A 2 -19.67 -23.06 -7.26
CA ALA A 2 -18.53 -22.54 -6.51
C ALA A 2 -19.07 -22.04 -5.17
N GLY A 3 -18.47 -22.49 -4.06
CA GLY A 3 -18.87 -22.08 -2.72
C GLY A 3 -18.66 -20.58 -2.58
N GLU A 4 -19.76 -19.85 -2.49
CA GLU A 4 -19.76 -18.46 -2.06
C GLU A 4 -19.33 -18.49 -0.59
N GLU A 5 -18.03 -18.29 -0.34
CA GLU A 5 -17.50 -18.17 1.01
C GLU A 5 -18.12 -16.91 1.60
N ILE A 6 -19.23 -17.08 2.33
CA ILE A 6 -20.00 -15.98 2.91
C ILE A 6 -19.04 -15.21 3.81
N GLU A 7 -18.66 -14.01 3.38
CA GLU A 7 -17.81 -13.13 4.17
C GLU A 7 -18.58 -12.68 5.41
N GLN A 8 -18.38 -13.41 6.50
CA GLN A 8 -19.02 -13.15 7.78
C GLN A 8 -18.67 -11.74 8.29
N GLU A 9 -19.70 -10.96 8.61
CA GLU A 9 -19.53 -9.63 9.22
C GLU A 9 -18.85 -9.74 10.58
N GLY A 10 -18.04 -8.74 10.91
CA GLY A 10 -17.30 -8.65 12.17
C GLY A 10 -16.12 -9.63 12.31
N VAL A 11 -15.88 -10.50 11.33
CA VAL A 11 -14.74 -11.42 11.36
C VAL A 11 -13.48 -10.71 10.88
N VAL A 12 -12.49 -10.67 11.75
CA VAL A 12 -11.15 -10.15 11.45
C VAL A 12 -10.37 -11.19 10.66
N ARG A 13 -9.85 -10.77 9.50
CA ARG A 13 -9.04 -11.58 8.59
C ARG A 13 -7.71 -10.89 8.35
N ASP A 14 -6.63 -11.67 8.26
CA ASP A 14 -5.35 -11.21 7.76
C ASP A 14 -5.21 -11.51 6.27
N LEU A 15 -4.57 -10.60 5.54
CA LEU A 15 -4.26 -10.76 4.13
C LEU A 15 -2.81 -10.38 3.89
N MET A 16 -2.11 -11.24 3.17
CA MET A 16 -0.72 -11.03 2.80
C MET A 16 -0.55 -11.16 1.29
N VAL A 17 0.13 -10.19 0.70
CA VAL A 17 0.31 -10.09 -0.75
C VAL A 17 1.77 -9.82 -1.04
N ASP A 18 2.39 -10.66 -1.86
CA ASP A 18 3.69 -10.39 -2.46
C ASP A 18 3.48 -9.67 -3.79
N HIS A 19 4.00 -8.44 -3.91
CA HIS A 19 3.88 -7.60 -5.11
C HIS A 19 5.14 -6.76 -5.31
N ALA A 20 5.67 -6.72 -6.54
CA ALA A 20 6.88 -5.98 -6.90
C ALA A 20 8.09 -6.23 -5.97
N GLY A 21 8.26 -7.49 -5.51
CA GLY A 21 9.33 -7.87 -4.58
C GLY A 21 9.13 -7.38 -3.13
N GLN A 22 7.97 -6.79 -2.83
CA GLN A 22 7.60 -6.35 -1.48
C GLN A 22 6.48 -7.25 -0.94
N ARG A 23 6.62 -7.64 0.33
CA ARG A 23 5.57 -8.36 1.06
C ARG A 23 4.71 -7.36 1.83
N LEU A 24 3.43 -7.32 1.51
CA LEU A 24 2.45 -6.37 2.02
C LEU A 24 1.45 -7.10 2.89
N GLN A 25 1.07 -6.51 4.02
CA GLN A 25 0.13 -7.11 4.96
C GLN A 25 -1.00 -6.14 5.30
N ALA A 26 -2.22 -6.66 5.33
CA ALA A 26 -3.40 -6.00 5.85
C ALA A 26 -4.09 -6.87 6.88
N VAL A 27 -4.76 -6.24 7.83
CA VAL A 27 -5.79 -6.87 8.66
C VAL A 27 -7.09 -6.17 8.34
N TYR A 28 -8.16 -6.92 8.03
CA TYR A 28 -9.43 -6.33 7.63
C TYR A 28 -10.63 -7.07 8.20
N PHE A 29 -11.77 -6.39 8.25
CA PHE A 29 -13.07 -6.98 8.54
C PHE A 29 -14.16 -6.21 7.79
N VAL A 30 -15.33 -6.84 7.66
CA VAL A 30 -16.50 -6.25 7.03
C VAL A 30 -17.52 -5.92 8.11
N GLU A 31 -18.05 -4.71 8.11
CA GLU A 31 -19.08 -4.27 9.04
C GLU A 31 -19.97 -3.23 8.35
N HIS A 32 -21.30 -3.45 8.39
CA HIS A 32 -22.29 -2.51 7.83
C HIS A 32 -22.06 -2.19 6.35
N GLY A 33 -21.66 -3.20 5.55
CA GLY A 33 -21.36 -2.98 4.13
C GLY A 33 -20.10 -2.15 3.87
N GLN A 34 -19.24 -1.96 4.87
CA GLN A 34 -17.93 -1.34 4.74
C GLN A 34 -16.83 -2.32 5.08
N ILE A 35 -15.73 -2.22 4.35
CA ILE A 35 -14.50 -2.94 4.63
C ILE A 35 -13.62 -1.99 5.43
N GLN A 36 -13.31 -2.38 6.67
CA GLN A 36 -12.34 -1.69 7.50
C GLN A 36 -11.01 -2.44 7.38
N ALA A 37 -9.98 -1.78 6.84
CA ALA A 37 -8.66 -2.38 6.63
C ALA A 37 -7.57 -1.57 7.34
N LYS A 38 -6.68 -2.25 8.05
CA LYS A 38 -5.48 -1.70 8.66
C LYS A 38 -4.26 -2.18 7.87
N VAL A 39 -3.52 -1.24 7.29
CA VAL A 39 -2.32 -1.48 6.48
C VAL A 39 -1.18 -0.62 7.02
N ASN A 40 -0.06 -1.23 7.43
CA ASN A 40 1.11 -0.50 7.96
C ASN A 40 0.77 0.57 9.01
N GLY A 41 -0.17 0.27 9.92
CA GLY A 41 -0.61 1.19 10.98
C GLY A 41 -1.60 2.27 10.55
N ARG A 42 -1.95 2.35 9.26
CA ARG A 42 -2.99 3.26 8.74
C ARG A 42 -4.31 2.53 8.52
N PHE A 43 -5.41 3.21 8.79
CA PHE A 43 -6.75 2.70 8.58
C PHE A 43 -7.34 3.21 7.27
N TYR A 44 -7.96 2.30 6.54
CA TYR A 44 -8.64 2.53 5.27
C TYR A 44 -10.07 2.01 5.38
N ARG A 45 -10.99 2.74 4.78
CA ARG A 45 -12.41 2.38 4.67
C ARG A 45 -12.75 2.26 3.21
N LEU A 46 -13.30 1.12 2.81
CA LEU A 46 -13.76 0.87 1.45
C LEU A 46 -15.23 0.44 1.48
N PRO A 47 -16.05 0.81 0.49
CA PRO A 47 -17.37 0.22 0.34
C PRO A 47 -17.25 -1.27 -0.02
N LYS A 48 -18.04 -2.14 0.64
CA LYS A 48 -18.21 -3.54 0.25
C LYS A 48 -19.12 -3.57 -0.98
N GLY A 49 -18.53 -3.44 -2.17
CA GLY A 49 -19.23 -3.56 -3.44
C GLY A 49 -19.54 -5.02 -3.79
N ASP A 50 -19.65 -5.33 -5.08
CA ASP A 50 -19.95 -6.70 -5.58
C ASP A 50 -18.73 -7.65 -5.53
N MET A 51 -17.54 -7.11 -5.27
CA MET A 51 -16.30 -7.86 -5.18
C MET A 51 -16.07 -8.37 -3.73
N PRO A 52 -15.50 -9.57 -3.55
CA PRO A 52 -15.09 -10.05 -2.23
C PRO A 52 -14.18 -9.04 -1.52
N ALA A 53 -14.38 -8.81 -0.22
CA ALA A 53 -13.58 -7.85 0.53
C ALA A 53 -12.09 -8.20 0.51
N ALA A 54 -11.74 -9.50 0.49
CA ALA A 54 -10.36 -9.95 0.29
C ALA A 54 -9.72 -9.37 -0.99
N GLU A 55 -10.44 -9.39 -2.11
CA GLU A 55 -9.93 -8.86 -3.38
C GLU A 55 -9.85 -7.33 -3.38
N ALA A 56 -10.84 -6.65 -2.77
CA ALA A 56 -10.79 -5.20 -2.60
C ALA A 56 -9.58 -4.75 -1.75
N VAL A 57 -9.29 -5.46 -0.65
CA VAL A 57 -8.11 -5.18 0.19
C VAL A 57 -6.81 -5.54 -0.53
N ARG A 58 -6.78 -6.60 -1.33
CA ARG A 58 -5.64 -6.91 -2.22
C ARG A 58 -5.36 -5.76 -3.18
N GLY A 59 -6.39 -5.23 -3.84
CA GLY A 59 -6.28 -4.08 -4.74
C GLY A 59 -5.74 -2.84 -4.02
N LEU A 60 -6.22 -2.56 -2.80
CA LEU A 60 -5.69 -1.50 -1.96
C LEU A 60 -4.19 -1.68 -1.68
N LEU A 61 -3.75 -2.88 -1.28
CA LEU A 61 -2.34 -3.15 -0.98
C LEU A 61 -1.45 -2.89 -2.19
N ILE A 62 -1.84 -3.40 -3.36
CA ILE A 62 -1.12 -3.20 -4.62
C ILE A 62 -1.03 -1.70 -4.95
N GLY A 63 -2.16 -0.99 -4.91
CA GLY A 63 -2.19 0.45 -5.21
C GLY A 63 -1.32 1.28 -4.26
N LEU A 64 -1.30 0.95 -2.97
CA LEU A 64 -0.42 1.62 -1.99
C LEU A 64 1.06 1.34 -2.24
N ALA A 65 1.42 0.12 -2.65
CA ALA A 65 2.79 -0.23 -2.99
C ALA A 65 3.26 0.51 -4.25
N ASP A 66 2.41 0.59 -5.28
CA ASP A 66 2.71 1.31 -6.50
C ASP A 66 2.85 2.83 -6.26
N ASP A 67 1.97 3.43 -5.44
CA ASP A 67 2.08 4.85 -5.05
C ASP A 67 3.36 5.12 -4.25
N GLY A 68 3.70 4.23 -3.32
CA GLY A 68 4.97 4.30 -2.58
C GLY A 68 6.20 4.10 -3.46
N GLY A 69 6.10 3.28 -4.51
CA GLY A 69 7.13 3.13 -5.54
C GLY A 69 7.33 4.41 -6.34
N ARG A 70 6.25 4.99 -6.87
CA ARG A 70 6.26 6.25 -7.62
C ARG A 70 6.84 7.41 -6.80
N LYS A 71 6.46 7.53 -5.52
CA LYS A 71 7.02 8.55 -4.62
C LYS A 71 8.51 8.37 -4.39
N ARG A 72 9.01 7.13 -4.27
CA ARG A 72 10.44 6.84 -4.14
C ARG A 72 11.21 7.16 -5.41
N GLU A 73 10.66 6.82 -6.57
CA GLU A 73 11.25 7.17 -7.87
C GLU A 73 11.34 8.68 -8.05
N GLN A 74 10.25 9.41 -7.78
CA GLN A 74 10.25 10.88 -7.83
C GLN A 74 11.24 11.48 -6.81
N ALA A 75 11.26 11.00 -5.56
CA ALA A 75 12.23 11.46 -4.58
C ALA A 75 13.68 11.19 -5.02
N SER A 76 13.94 10.08 -5.72
CA SER A 76 15.26 9.73 -6.25
C SER A 76 15.65 10.63 -7.43
N ILE A 77 14.71 10.95 -8.31
CA ILE A 77 14.91 11.93 -9.40
C ILE A 77 15.21 13.32 -8.81
N TRP A 78 14.46 13.74 -7.79
CA TRP A 78 14.67 15.03 -7.12
C TRP A 78 16.00 15.08 -6.36
N ALA A 79 16.39 14.00 -5.67
CA ALA A 79 17.69 13.88 -5.03
C ALA A 79 18.85 13.90 -6.03
N GLY A 80 18.65 13.36 -7.24
CA GLY A 80 19.61 13.44 -8.34
C GLY A 80 19.70 14.82 -9.00
N TRP A 81 18.70 15.69 -8.82
CA TRP A 81 18.67 17.04 -9.39
C TRP A 81 19.26 18.12 -8.48
N LEU A 82 19.48 17.84 -7.18
CA LEU A 82 20.20 18.76 -6.31
C LEU A 82 21.68 18.81 -6.73
N PRO A 83 22.18 19.92 -7.31
CA PRO A 83 23.60 20.04 -7.57
C PRO A 83 24.30 20.03 -6.22
N GLY A 84 25.07 18.97 -5.96
CA GLY A 84 26.05 18.99 -4.89
C GLY A 84 26.87 20.25 -5.04
N LYS A 85 26.87 21.11 -4.01
CA LYS A 85 27.88 22.16 -3.91
C LYS A 85 29.23 21.47 -4.06
N LYS A 86 29.89 21.65 -5.21
CA LYS A 86 31.34 21.53 -5.26
C LYS A 86 31.84 22.67 -4.38
N GLU A 87 32.10 22.34 -3.13
CA GLU A 87 32.87 23.19 -2.24
C GLU A 87 34.19 23.48 -2.94
N ASP A 88 34.36 24.74 -3.31
CA ASP A 88 35.54 25.29 -3.93
C ASP A 88 36.71 25.16 -2.95
N GLN A 89 37.47 24.07 -3.09
CA GLN A 89 38.78 23.93 -2.48
C GLN A 89 39.83 24.19 -3.55
N SER A 90 39.90 25.44 -4.03
CA SER A 90 41.11 25.96 -4.66
C SER A 90 41.69 27.06 -3.79
N ARG A 91 42.11 26.67 -2.58
CA ARG A 91 43.08 27.41 -1.78
C ARG A 91 44.43 26.70 -1.92
N ILE A 92 45.22 27.09 -2.91
CA ILE A 92 46.66 26.85 -2.98
C ILE A 92 47.23 28.11 -3.65
N GLU A 93 47.57 29.10 -2.82
CA GLU A 93 48.91 29.70 -2.67
C GLU A 93 49.23 30.77 -3.71
#